data_AF-A0A2E7SH03-F1
#
_entry.id   AF-A0A2E7SH03-F1
#
_cell.length_a   1.000
_cell.length_b   1.000
_cell.length_c   1.000
_cell.angle_alpha   90.00
_cell.angle_beta   90.00
_cell.angle_gamma   90.00
#
_symmetry.space_group_name_H-M   'P 1'
#
loop_
_entity.id
_entity.type
_entity.pdbx_description
1 polymer ?
#
loop_
_entity_poly.entity_id
_entity_poly.type
_entity_poly.pdbx_seq_one_letter_code
_entity_poly.pdbx_strand_id
1 'polypeptide(L)'
;MAKQNLNIGSSANDGTGDSLRDGAIKLNSVIDELYTNLGNDTNLQINVGTPAADQFLKWNGAQFAEGSFNKFTEDVDVNGQKIVSASNGDITVQPNGSGDIKLWAGGTGAALTYIDGDDGKLKYSNHFPTTGDLPDVATHHGMFAYVSADGKARVGTSAAWVPLLSENSGIGLLDDVDMTVGGGPSDGQVLKWSATNSKWEPQNDETAAGGGGSTQNLFEGITADTGSTTASAPTDVLTVSGGTNISTSIAGDTLTINMTGTLGDPDQNLYSVIGSDSGNKTAGSATSTINFVGGTGISTAISGDDLTITNDSPNVVQEVFRTITGDSGTTTAALATSTLDIAGGTGATTAATANTLTVNVDNPLPSDAVRHDNAIFNGSEWEKVTTPSIGLYFTANGDAAYRVAGGGVNDSTDNPTIYIYRGFTYRLDNSTGNAHPIALRQSAGGSAVTDGVSGAQNGVQYYTVPQSVAAGTTYVYQCTMHSAMVGNLTVV
;
A
#
# COMPACT_ATOMS: atom_id res chain seq x y z
N MET A 1 -29.76 -39.61 5.18
CA MET A 1 -30.46 -40.74 5.83
C MET A 1 -31.56 -40.20 6.73
N ALA A 2 -32.52 -41.03 7.17
CA ALA A 2 -33.49 -40.56 8.15
C ALA A 2 -32.77 -40.28 9.47
N LYS A 3 -33.09 -39.16 10.13
CA LYS A 3 -32.54 -38.82 11.44
C LYS A 3 -32.68 -40.03 12.38
N GLN A 4 -31.55 -40.51 12.89
CA GLN A 4 -31.55 -41.57 13.88
C GLN A 4 -31.46 -40.94 15.26
N ASN A 5 -32.47 -41.18 16.09
CA ASN A 5 -32.44 -40.78 17.49
C ASN A 5 -31.90 -41.93 18.31
N LEU A 6 -31.04 -41.59 19.28
CA LEU A 6 -30.68 -42.50 20.35
C LEU A 6 -31.94 -42.77 21.20
N ASN A 7 -32.34 -44.04 21.31
CA ASN A 7 -33.42 -44.45 22.20
C ASN A 7 -32.84 -44.80 23.56
N ILE A 8 -33.20 -44.01 24.58
CA ILE A 8 -32.69 -44.16 25.96
C ILE A 8 -33.54 -45.09 26.84
N GLY A 9 -34.57 -45.72 26.27
CA GLY A 9 -35.52 -46.57 27.01
C GLY A 9 -36.54 -45.77 27.81
N SER A 10 -37.47 -46.47 28.44
CA SER A 10 -38.54 -45.90 29.27
C SER A 10 -38.06 -45.64 30.71
N SER A 11 -37.07 -46.41 31.14
CA SER A 11 -36.49 -46.46 32.48
C SER A 11 -35.11 -47.13 32.43
N ALA A 12 -34.24 -46.86 33.41
CA ALA A 12 -32.90 -47.43 33.43
C ALA A 12 -32.95 -48.98 33.43
N ASN A 13 -32.17 -49.60 32.54
CA ASN A 13 -32.00 -51.06 32.41
C ASN A 13 -33.28 -51.85 32.07
N ASP A 14 -34.30 -51.22 31.49
CA ASP A 14 -35.55 -51.89 31.11
C ASP A 14 -35.47 -52.72 29.81
N GLY A 15 -34.32 -52.71 29.13
CA GLY A 15 -34.08 -53.46 27.89
C GLY A 15 -34.80 -52.91 26.66
N THR A 16 -35.48 -51.76 26.76
CA THR A 16 -36.22 -51.13 25.65
C THR A 16 -35.44 -50.03 24.93
N GLY A 17 -34.30 -49.61 25.50
CA GLY A 17 -33.36 -48.67 24.89
C GLY A 17 -32.37 -49.35 23.93
N ASP A 18 -31.63 -48.52 23.19
CA ASP A 18 -30.56 -49.01 22.32
C ASP A 18 -29.40 -49.61 23.13
N SER A 19 -28.76 -50.65 22.58
CA SER A 19 -27.45 -51.06 23.09
C SER A 19 -26.41 -49.98 22.82
N LEU A 20 -25.30 -49.94 23.57
CA LEU A 20 -24.18 -49.03 23.27
C LEU A 20 -23.69 -49.16 21.82
N ARG A 21 -23.73 -50.39 21.27
CA ARG A 21 -23.36 -50.66 19.89
C ARG A 21 -24.35 -50.02 18.91
N ASP A 22 -25.65 -50.23 19.10
CA ASP A 22 -26.67 -49.68 18.22
C ASP A 22 -26.72 -48.15 18.31
N GLY A 23 -26.55 -47.60 19.53
CA GLY A 23 -26.43 -46.16 19.75
C GLY A 23 -25.19 -45.55 19.08
N ALA A 24 -24.03 -46.22 19.14
CA ALA A 24 -22.82 -45.77 18.47
C ALA A 24 -22.94 -45.86 16.94
N ILE A 25 -23.59 -46.90 16.40
CA ILE A 25 -23.88 -47.01 14.97
C ILE A 25 -24.78 -45.83 14.54
N LYS A 26 -25.81 -45.51 15.32
CA LYS A 26 -26.69 -44.37 15.06
C LYS A 26 -25.96 -43.04 15.10
N LEU A 27 -25.09 -42.84 16.10
CA LEU A 27 -24.31 -41.62 16.25
C LEU A 27 -23.31 -41.44 15.11
N ASN A 28 -22.51 -42.47 14.81
CA ASN A 28 -21.55 -42.42 13.69
C ASN A 28 -22.27 -42.18 12.37
N SER A 29 -23.41 -42.85 12.15
CA SER A 29 -24.25 -42.60 10.99
C SER A 29 -24.67 -41.13 10.85
N VAL A 30 -25.05 -40.48 11.95
CA VAL A 30 -25.40 -39.04 11.93
C VAL A 30 -24.18 -38.15 11.71
N ILE A 31 -23.03 -38.48 12.31
CA ILE A 31 -21.79 -37.72 12.13
C ILE A 31 -21.28 -37.86 10.69
N ASP A 32 -21.22 -39.07 10.16
CA ASP A 32 -20.84 -39.36 8.77
C ASP A 32 -21.77 -38.61 7.81
N GLU A 33 -23.09 -38.63 8.05
CA GLU A 33 -24.03 -37.84 7.25
C GLU A 33 -23.70 -36.34 7.25
N LEU A 34 -23.35 -35.76 8.40
CA LEU A 34 -23.00 -34.34 8.49
C LEU A 34 -21.67 -34.02 7.80
N TYR A 35 -20.64 -34.85 7.97
CA TYR A 35 -19.32 -34.62 7.38
C TYR A 35 -19.28 -34.90 5.88
N THR A 36 -20.13 -35.81 5.39
CA THR A 36 -20.30 -36.04 3.96
C THR A 36 -21.12 -34.93 3.29
N ASN A 37 -22.19 -34.43 3.92
CA ASN A 37 -23.06 -33.44 3.27
C ASN A 37 -22.65 -31.98 3.49
N LEU A 38 -22.04 -31.65 4.64
CA LEU A 38 -21.63 -30.29 5.01
C LEU A 38 -20.10 -30.12 5.06
N GLY A 39 -19.36 -31.13 4.61
CA GLY A 39 -17.91 -31.20 4.72
C GLY A 39 -17.28 -31.99 3.57
N ASN A 40 -16.09 -32.53 3.83
CA ASN A 40 -15.33 -33.35 2.89
C ASN A 40 -14.90 -34.71 3.50
N ASP A 41 -15.79 -35.31 4.30
CA ASP A 41 -15.57 -36.56 5.05
C ASP A 41 -14.50 -36.47 6.17
N THR A 42 -13.74 -35.37 6.26
CA THR A 42 -12.73 -35.15 7.31
C THR A 42 -12.99 -33.87 8.10
N ASN A 43 -13.36 -32.78 7.42
CA ASN A 43 -13.62 -31.47 8.02
C ASN A 43 -15.01 -30.97 7.62
N LEU A 44 -15.70 -30.28 8.53
CA LEU A 44 -16.83 -29.45 8.15
C LEU A 44 -16.35 -28.26 7.31
N GLN A 45 -17.04 -27.99 6.20
CA GLN A 45 -16.72 -26.91 5.27
C GLN A 45 -17.69 -25.74 5.41
N ILE A 46 -18.36 -25.62 6.56
CA ILE A 46 -19.24 -24.50 6.90
C ILE A 46 -18.69 -23.87 8.17
N ASN A 47 -18.28 -22.61 8.07
CA ASN A 47 -17.79 -21.83 9.19
C ASN A 47 -18.59 -20.53 9.27
N VAL A 48 -19.46 -20.45 10.26
CA VAL A 48 -20.30 -19.29 10.55
C VAL A 48 -20.09 -18.93 12.01
N GLY A 49 -19.52 -17.77 12.27
CA GLY A 49 -19.25 -17.29 13.63
C GLY A 49 -20.44 -16.53 14.18
N THR A 50 -20.60 -15.28 13.74
CA THR A 50 -21.67 -14.37 14.17
C THR A 50 -22.33 -13.76 12.93
N PRO A 51 -23.30 -14.45 12.31
CA PRO A 51 -23.92 -13.97 11.09
C PRO A 51 -24.68 -12.67 11.36
N ALA A 52 -24.43 -11.64 10.53
CA ALA A 52 -25.16 -10.38 10.53
C ALA A 52 -26.27 -10.39 9.48
N ALA A 53 -27.23 -9.46 9.60
CA ALA A 53 -28.25 -9.24 8.58
C ALA A 53 -27.58 -8.97 7.21
N ASP A 54 -28.16 -9.52 6.15
CA ASP A 54 -27.77 -9.35 4.75
C ASP A 54 -26.38 -9.92 4.35
N GLN A 55 -25.74 -10.71 5.22
CA GLN A 55 -24.56 -11.50 4.86
C GLN A 55 -24.96 -12.79 4.14
N PHE A 56 -24.09 -13.23 3.22
CA PHE A 56 -24.23 -14.53 2.56
C PHE A 56 -22.99 -15.41 2.79
N LEU A 57 -23.17 -16.72 2.60
CA LEU A 57 -22.07 -17.67 2.66
C LEU A 57 -21.40 -17.78 1.29
N LYS A 58 -20.10 -17.49 1.25
CA LYS A 58 -19.28 -17.55 0.05
C LYS A 58 -18.28 -18.70 0.16
N TRP A 59 -18.15 -19.49 -0.90
CA TRP A 59 -17.02 -20.41 -1.04
C TRP A 59 -15.72 -19.61 -1.20
N ASN A 60 -14.81 -19.73 -0.25
CA ASN A 60 -13.54 -19.00 -0.25
C ASN A 60 -12.36 -19.79 -0.83
N GLY A 61 -12.60 -21.00 -1.36
CA GLY A 61 -11.58 -21.92 -1.83
C GLY A 61 -11.31 -23.11 -0.89
N ALA A 62 -11.76 -23.04 0.37
CA ALA A 62 -11.60 -24.11 1.36
C ALA A 62 -12.89 -24.44 2.13
N GLN A 63 -13.73 -23.44 2.40
CA GLN A 63 -14.99 -23.56 3.12
C GLN A 63 -15.99 -22.49 2.70
N PHE A 64 -17.27 -22.70 3.01
CA PHE A 64 -18.29 -21.67 3.04
C PHE A 64 -18.13 -20.83 4.31
N ALA A 65 -17.83 -19.55 4.14
CA ALA A 65 -17.69 -18.57 5.23
C ALA A 65 -18.49 -17.30 4.90
N GLU A 66 -18.75 -16.44 5.89
CA GLU A 66 -19.42 -15.16 5.64
C GLU A 66 -18.58 -14.27 4.70
N GLY A 67 -19.23 -13.59 3.76
CA GLY A 67 -18.54 -12.70 2.83
C GLY A 67 -19.43 -11.71 2.10
N SER A 68 -18.79 -10.88 1.28
CA SER A 68 -19.42 -9.87 0.42
C SER A 68 -19.29 -10.22 -1.06
N PHE A 69 -20.22 -9.74 -1.88
CA PHE A 69 -20.27 -10.03 -3.31
C PHE A 69 -19.30 -9.08 -3.99
N ASN A 70 -18.12 -9.60 -4.33
CA ASN A 70 -17.03 -8.80 -4.87
C ASN A 70 -16.71 -9.10 -6.33
N LYS A 71 -17.46 -10.02 -6.95
CA LYS A 71 -17.26 -10.43 -8.34
C LYS A 71 -18.54 -11.05 -8.90
N PHE A 72 -19.01 -10.54 -10.04
CA PHE A 72 -19.98 -11.25 -10.88
C PHE A 72 -19.27 -12.38 -11.62
N THR A 73 -19.84 -13.58 -11.58
CA THR A 73 -19.35 -14.76 -12.32
C THR A 73 -20.08 -14.96 -13.64
N GLU A 74 -21.20 -14.26 -13.85
CA GLU A 74 -22.06 -14.26 -15.03
C GLU A 74 -22.63 -12.83 -15.23
N ASP A 75 -23.30 -12.59 -16.36
CA ASP A 75 -23.98 -11.31 -16.60
C ASP A 75 -25.07 -11.04 -15.55
N VAL A 76 -25.30 -9.77 -15.25
CA VAL A 76 -26.39 -9.37 -14.35
C VAL A 76 -27.71 -9.41 -15.11
N ASP A 77 -28.47 -10.49 -14.95
CA ASP A 77 -29.88 -10.55 -15.37
C ASP A 77 -30.76 -9.83 -14.35
N VAL A 78 -31.37 -8.72 -14.77
CA VAL A 78 -32.25 -7.94 -13.90
C VAL A 78 -33.65 -8.57 -13.75
N ASN A 79 -34.02 -9.57 -14.56
CA ASN A 79 -35.31 -10.28 -14.52
C ASN A 79 -36.53 -9.34 -14.38
N GLY A 80 -36.56 -8.29 -15.22
CA GLY A 80 -37.61 -7.26 -15.20
C GLY A 80 -37.50 -6.21 -14.08
N GLN A 81 -36.48 -6.29 -13.23
CA GLN A 81 -36.21 -5.31 -12.19
C GLN A 81 -35.34 -4.15 -12.67
N LYS A 82 -35.20 -3.13 -11.82
CA LYS A 82 -34.45 -1.91 -12.09
C LYS A 82 -33.15 -1.90 -11.28
N ILE A 83 -32.10 -1.30 -11.84
CA ILE A 83 -30.93 -0.86 -11.08
C ILE A 83 -31.24 0.54 -10.55
N VAL A 84 -31.51 0.66 -9.25
CA VAL A 84 -31.86 1.93 -8.59
C VAL A 84 -30.98 2.15 -7.36
N SER A 85 -30.60 3.40 -7.11
CA SER A 85 -30.01 3.82 -5.84
C SER A 85 -31.10 4.18 -4.84
N ALA A 86 -30.84 3.96 -3.54
CA ALA A 86 -31.69 4.42 -2.45
C ALA A 86 -31.17 5.74 -1.88
N SER A 87 -32.04 6.50 -1.21
CA SER A 87 -31.68 7.70 -0.42
C SER A 87 -30.92 8.78 -1.21
N ASN A 88 -31.28 8.99 -2.49
CA ASN A 88 -30.68 9.98 -3.39
C ASN A 88 -29.16 9.78 -3.66
N GLY A 89 -28.64 8.57 -3.50
CA GLY A 89 -27.25 8.26 -3.89
C GLY A 89 -27.07 8.16 -5.40
N ASP A 90 -25.84 8.30 -5.88
CA ASP A 90 -25.50 8.08 -7.29
C ASP A 90 -25.36 6.59 -7.63
N ILE A 91 -25.67 6.21 -8.88
CA ILE A 91 -25.31 4.90 -9.44
C ILE A 91 -24.01 5.10 -10.22
N THR A 92 -22.88 4.81 -9.58
CA THR A 92 -21.57 4.90 -10.24
C THR A 92 -21.32 3.67 -11.09
N VAL A 93 -21.32 3.86 -12.41
CA VAL A 93 -20.84 2.86 -13.38
C VAL A 93 -19.49 3.35 -13.89
N GLN A 94 -18.40 2.70 -13.48
CA GLN A 94 -17.05 3.13 -13.81
C GLN A 94 -16.23 1.94 -14.35
N PRO A 95 -15.91 1.93 -15.65
CA PRO A 95 -14.95 0.99 -16.20
C PRO A 95 -13.56 1.20 -15.58
N ASN A 96 -12.77 0.13 -15.50
CA ASN A 96 -11.36 0.25 -15.11
C ASN A 96 -10.50 0.49 -16.35
N GLY A 97 -9.60 1.48 -16.30
CA GLY A 97 -8.77 1.88 -17.45
C GLY A 97 -9.60 2.49 -18.58
N SER A 98 -9.27 2.14 -19.83
CA SER A 98 -9.91 2.64 -21.06
C SER A 98 -11.17 1.87 -21.48
N GLY A 99 -11.81 1.14 -20.56
CA GLY A 99 -13.04 0.42 -20.88
C GLY A 99 -14.21 1.38 -21.12
N ASP A 100 -15.11 1.04 -22.05
CA ASP A 100 -16.32 1.84 -22.31
C ASP A 100 -17.51 1.40 -21.45
N ILE A 101 -18.44 2.32 -21.21
CA ILE A 101 -19.80 1.98 -20.76
C ILE A 101 -20.68 1.83 -22.00
N LYS A 102 -21.05 0.60 -22.35
CA LYS A 102 -21.76 0.27 -23.60
C LYS A 102 -23.26 0.10 -23.40
N LEU A 103 -24.05 0.79 -24.23
CA LEU A 103 -25.52 0.70 -24.26
C LEU A 103 -25.95 0.02 -25.56
N TRP A 104 -26.57 -1.16 -25.46
CA TRP A 104 -26.93 -2.00 -26.60
C TRP A 104 -28.42 -1.93 -26.92
N ALA A 105 -28.74 -1.87 -28.21
CA ALA A 105 -30.07 -2.15 -28.73
C ALA A 105 -30.14 -3.63 -29.15
N GLY A 106 -30.49 -4.52 -28.22
CA GLY A 106 -30.54 -5.96 -28.45
C GLY A 106 -29.21 -6.70 -28.23
N GLY A 107 -29.16 -8.01 -28.50
CA GLY A 107 -28.08 -8.91 -28.07
C GLY A 107 -26.98 -9.23 -29.10
N THR A 108 -26.93 -8.58 -30.26
CA THR A 108 -25.97 -8.89 -31.34
C THR A 108 -25.43 -7.61 -32.00
N GLY A 109 -24.18 -7.62 -32.49
CA GLY A 109 -23.59 -6.49 -33.22
C GLY A 109 -22.50 -5.74 -32.44
N ALA A 110 -22.56 -4.41 -32.42
CA ALA A 110 -21.74 -3.53 -31.58
C ALA A 110 -22.64 -2.49 -30.90
N ALA A 111 -22.24 -1.97 -29.74
CA ALA A 111 -22.96 -0.88 -29.08
C ALA A 111 -22.83 0.41 -29.90
N LEU A 112 -23.95 0.92 -30.40
CA LEU A 112 -23.99 2.17 -31.16
C LEU A 112 -24.03 3.41 -30.26
N THR A 113 -24.27 3.24 -28.97
CA THR A 113 -24.26 4.30 -27.95
C THR A 113 -23.40 3.86 -26.79
N TYR A 114 -22.41 4.66 -26.40
CA TYR A 114 -21.52 4.35 -25.30
C TYR A 114 -20.86 5.61 -24.73
N ILE A 115 -20.42 5.54 -23.47
CA ILE A 115 -19.47 6.51 -22.91
C ILE A 115 -18.08 5.92 -23.12
N ASP A 116 -17.27 6.63 -23.89
CA ASP A 116 -15.93 6.19 -24.25
C ASP A 116 -14.98 6.27 -23.04
N GLY A 117 -14.26 5.19 -22.80
CA GLY A 117 -13.34 5.09 -21.66
C GLY A 117 -12.09 5.97 -21.77
N ASP A 118 -11.67 6.33 -22.98
CA ASP A 118 -10.48 7.14 -23.22
C ASP A 118 -10.75 8.64 -23.02
N ASP A 119 -11.90 9.15 -23.52
CA ASP A 119 -12.21 10.59 -23.50
C ASP A 119 -13.42 10.99 -22.65
N GLY A 120 -14.16 10.01 -22.12
CA GLY A 120 -15.34 10.21 -21.27
C GLY A 120 -16.55 10.80 -22.01
N LYS A 121 -16.55 10.87 -23.35
CA LYS A 121 -17.66 11.44 -24.12
C LYS A 121 -18.71 10.39 -24.44
N LEU A 122 -19.97 10.85 -24.44
CA LEU A 122 -21.07 10.07 -25.00
C LEU A 122 -20.92 10.05 -26.52
N LYS A 123 -20.60 8.88 -27.07
CA LYS A 123 -20.53 8.61 -28.51
C LYS A 123 -21.78 7.86 -28.88
N TYR A 124 -22.47 8.33 -29.92
CA TYR A 124 -23.66 7.68 -30.43
C TYR A 124 -23.72 7.77 -31.96
N SER A 125 -24.13 6.69 -32.61
CA SER A 125 -24.36 6.64 -34.05
C SER A 125 -25.85 6.60 -34.33
N ASN A 126 -26.40 7.74 -34.79
CA ASN A 126 -27.82 7.86 -35.12
C ASN A 126 -28.02 8.03 -36.63
N HIS A 127 -27.62 7.00 -37.37
CA HIS A 127 -27.68 6.95 -38.82
C HIS A 127 -28.80 6.01 -39.29
N PHE A 128 -29.54 6.44 -40.32
CA PHE A 128 -30.60 5.69 -40.98
C PHE A 128 -30.29 5.56 -42.48
N PRO A 129 -30.47 4.37 -43.10
CA PRO A 129 -30.19 4.20 -44.52
C PRO A 129 -31.03 5.14 -45.40
N THR A 130 -32.34 5.22 -45.15
CA THR A 130 -33.28 6.04 -45.90
C THR A 130 -34.19 6.86 -44.99
N THR A 131 -34.84 7.89 -45.54
CA THR A 131 -35.81 8.72 -44.79
C THR A 131 -37.00 7.91 -44.29
N GLY A 132 -37.36 6.81 -44.97
CA GLY A 132 -38.44 5.92 -44.54
C GLY A 132 -38.08 5.07 -43.31
N ASP A 133 -36.79 4.94 -42.99
CA ASP A 133 -36.31 4.22 -41.82
C ASP A 133 -36.29 5.10 -40.56
N LEU A 134 -36.51 6.41 -40.70
CA LEU A 134 -36.61 7.32 -39.57
C LEU A 134 -37.82 6.95 -38.71
N PRO A 135 -37.69 6.98 -37.38
CA PRO A 135 -38.79 6.64 -36.50
C PRO A 135 -39.89 7.71 -36.57
N ASP A 136 -41.08 7.35 -36.07
CA ASP A 136 -42.19 8.29 -35.99
C ASP A 136 -41.78 9.55 -35.22
N VAL A 137 -41.87 10.69 -35.91
CA VAL A 137 -41.41 11.98 -35.39
C VAL A 137 -42.26 12.43 -34.21
N ALA A 138 -43.54 12.02 -34.14
CA ALA A 138 -44.46 12.44 -33.09
C ALA A 138 -44.02 11.98 -31.69
N THR A 139 -43.32 10.85 -31.59
CA THR A 139 -42.79 10.33 -30.32
C THR A 139 -41.30 10.61 -30.11
N HIS A 140 -40.64 11.28 -31.07
CA HIS A 140 -39.19 11.53 -31.07
C HIS A 140 -38.85 13.00 -31.37
N HIS A 141 -39.68 13.93 -30.91
CA HIS A 141 -39.46 15.37 -31.07
C HIS A 141 -38.11 15.81 -30.47
N GLY A 142 -37.33 16.59 -31.23
CA GLY A 142 -35.99 17.07 -30.85
C GLY A 142 -34.85 16.07 -31.14
N MET A 143 -35.15 14.86 -31.62
CA MET A 143 -34.12 13.88 -31.99
C MET A 143 -33.34 14.37 -33.21
N PHE A 144 -32.02 14.27 -33.16
CA PHE A 144 -31.12 14.51 -34.30
C PHE A 144 -30.85 13.19 -35.00
N ALA A 145 -31.01 13.10 -36.32
CA ALA A 145 -30.72 11.91 -37.10
C ALA A 145 -29.91 12.25 -38.36
N TYR A 146 -29.16 11.28 -38.89
CA TYR A 146 -28.49 11.39 -40.17
C TYR A 146 -29.03 10.34 -41.14
N VAL A 147 -29.43 10.74 -42.34
CA VAL A 147 -29.90 9.81 -43.39
C VAL A 147 -28.82 9.67 -44.45
N SER A 148 -28.31 8.45 -44.68
CA SER A 148 -27.21 8.26 -45.63
C SER A 148 -27.63 8.32 -47.10
N ALA A 149 -28.84 7.88 -47.45
CA ALA A 149 -29.29 7.88 -48.84
C ALA A 149 -29.32 9.29 -49.46
N ASP A 150 -29.61 10.32 -48.66
CA ASP A 150 -29.62 11.72 -49.10
C ASP A 150 -28.49 12.57 -48.49
N GLY A 151 -27.69 11.99 -47.59
CA GLY A 151 -26.57 12.63 -46.93
C GLY A 151 -26.96 13.79 -46.02
N LYS A 152 -28.20 13.84 -45.52
CA LYS A 152 -28.70 14.97 -44.71
C LYS A 152 -28.82 14.62 -43.24
N ALA A 153 -28.29 15.52 -42.41
CA ALA A 153 -28.67 15.62 -41.01
C ALA A 153 -30.09 16.20 -40.91
N ARG A 154 -30.88 15.72 -39.96
CA ARG A 154 -32.27 16.10 -39.74
C ARG A 154 -32.54 16.27 -38.24
N VAL A 155 -33.45 17.17 -37.90
CA VAL A 155 -34.04 17.25 -36.56
C VAL A 155 -35.52 16.91 -36.62
N GLY A 156 -35.98 16.08 -35.70
CA GLY A 156 -37.39 15.77 -35.54
C GLY A 156 -38.12 16.99 -34.96
N THR A 157 -39.10 17.51 -35.68
CA THR A 157 -40.03 18.54 -35.19
C THR A 157 -41.36 17.91 -34.80
N SER A 158 -42.30 18.67 -34.26
CA SER A 158 -43.63 18.14 -33.89
C SER A 158 -44.43 17.60 -35.09
N ALA A 159 -44.03 17.90 -36.32
CA ALA A 159 -44.77 17.54 -37.54
C ALA A 159 -43.95 16.75 -38.57
N ALA A 160 -42.63 16.93 -38.62
CA ALA A 160 -41.79 16.30 -39.65
C ALA A 160 -40.31 16.24 -39.27
N TRP A 161 -39.57 15.38 -39.97
CA TRP A 161 -38.11 15.37 -39.98
C TRP A 161 -37.58 16.46 -40.90
N VAL A 162 -37.09 17.56 -40.32
CA VAL A 162 -36.62 18.72 -41.06
C VAL A 162 -35.13 18.58 -41.35
N PRO A 163 -34.68 18.63 -42.63
CA PRO A 163 -33.27 18.58 -42.97
C PRO A 163 -32.55 19.86 -42.53
N LEU A 164 -31.34 19.70 -42.01
CA LEU A 164 -30.42 20.79 -41.72
C LEU A 164 -29.61 21.13 -42.97
N LEU A 165 -29.35 22.42 -43.15
CA LEU A 165 -28.50 22.90 -44.23
C LEU A 165 -27.03 22.59 -43.92
N SER A 166 -26.25 22.28 -44.95
CA SER A 166 -24.80 22.15 -44.89
C SER A 166 -24.15 23.07 -45.93
N GLU A 167 -22.83 23.14 -45.96
CA GLU A 167 -22.05 23.85 -46.96
C GLU A 167 -22.29 23.36 -48.41
N ASN A 168 -22.85 22.15 -48.55
CA ASN A 168 -23.24 21.57 -49.83
C ASN A 168 -24.73 21.84 -50.18
N SER A 169 -25.46 22.58 -49.35
CA SER A 169 -26.84 22.97 -49.62
C SER A 169 -26.88 24.25 -50.47
N GLY A 170 -27.72 24.25 -51.51
CA GLY A 170 -28.02 25.49 -52.24
C GLY A 170 -28.80 26.48 -51.37
N ILE A 171 -28.54 27.77 -51.54
CA ILE A 171 -29.19 28.85 -50.77
C ILE A 171 -30.72 28.89 -50.95
N GLY A 172 -31.23 28.42 -52.09
CA GLY A 172 -32.67 28.34 -52.36
C GLY A 172 -33.44 27.29 -51.55
N LEU A 173 -32.78 26.54 -50.67
CA LEU A 173 -33.44 25.66 -49.70
C LEU A 173 -33.93 26.42 -48.45
N LEU A 174 -33.53 27.68 -48.29
CA LEU A 174 -34.09 28.56 -47.26
C LEU A 174 -35.47 29.04 -47.69
N ASP A 175 -36.45 28.91 -46.80
CA ASP A 175 -37.84 29.27 -47.11
C ASP A 175 -37.98 30.73 -47.55
N ASP A 176 -37.15 31.65 -47.07
CA ASP A 176 -37.17 33.07 -47.41
C ASP A 176 -36.34 33.45 -48.65
N VAL A 177 -35.81 32.48 -49.39
CA VAL A 177 -35.05 32.70 -50.63
C VAL A 177 -35.80 32.10 -51.82
N ASP A 178 -36.17 32.93 -52.78
CA ASP A 178 -36.81 32.51 -54.03
C ASP A 178 -35.82 32.57 -55.19
N MET A 179 -35.34 31.39 -55.61
CA MET A 179 -34.40 31.23 -56.72
C MET A 179 -35.11 31.02 -58.07
N THR A 180 -36.42 31.21 -58.16
CA THR A 180 -37.21 30.94 -59.38
C THR A 180 -37.63 32.19 -60.14
N VAL A 181 -37.64 33.35 -59.47
CA VAL A 181 -37.95 34.65 -60.09
C VAL A 181 -36.99 34.93 -61.24
N GLY A 182 -37.52 35.38 -62.37
CA GLY A 182 -36.72 35.74 -63.56
C GLY A 182 -36.04 34.58 -64.29
N GLY A 183 -36.38 33.32 -63.98
CA GLY A 183 -35.69 32.15 -64.51
C GLY A 183 -34.50 31.67 -63.68
N GLY A 184 -34.30 32.28 -62.51
CA GLY A 184 -33.23 31.96 -61.57
C GLY A 184 -31.98 32.83 -61.71
N PRO A 185 -30.97 32.60 -60.85
CA PRO A 185 -29.76 33.43 -60.81
C PRO A 185 -29.00 33.35 -62.12
N SER A 186 -28.62 34.51 -62.64
CA SER A 186 -27.74 34.68 -63.80
C SER A 186 -26.42 35.31 -63.38
N ASP A 187 -25.42 35.26 -64.26
CA ASP A 187 -24.12 35.91 -64.03
C ASP A 187 -24.30 37.41 -63.72
N GLY A 188 -23.56 37.90 -62.71
CA GLY A 188 -23.65 39.29 -62.25
C GLY A 188 -24.87 39.65 -61.38
N GLN A 189 -25.63 38.66 -60.89
CA GLN A 189 -26.74 38.90 -59.97
C GLN A 189 -26.36 38.74 -58.49
N VAL A 190 -27.06 39.49 -57.65
CA VAL A 190 -27.02 39.41 -56.18
C VAL A 190 -28.40 39.01 -55.65
N LEU A 191 -28.45 38.43 -54.45
CA LEU A 191 -29.72 38.27 -53.75
C LEU A 191 -30.16 39.61 -53.15
N LYS A 192 -31.36 40.06 -53.53
CA LYS A 192 -31.94 41.32 -53.07
C LYS A 192 -33.30 41.06 -52.44
N TRP A 193 -33.55 41.67 -51.29
CA TRP A 193 -34.83 41.54 -50.60
C TRP A 193 -35.94 42.22 -51.40
N SER A 194 -36.96 41.44 -51.76
CA SER A 194 -38.18 41.93 -52.40
C SER A 194 -39.28 42.09 -51.35
N ALA A 195 -39.59 43.33 -50.98
CA ALA A 195 -40.67 43.61 -50.03
C ALA A 195 -42.05 43.17 -50.57
N THR A 196 -42.23 43.15 -51.88
CA THR A 196 -43.46 42.68 -52.53
C THR A 196 -43.66 41.19 -52.37
N ASN A 197 -42.60 40.40 -52.61
CA ASN A 197 -42.67 38.94 -52.54
C ASN A 197 -42.35 38.40 -51.14
N SER A 198 -41.82 39.24 -50.25
CA SER A 198 -41.32 38.86 -48.91
C SER A 198 -40.31 37.71 -48.98
N LYS A 199 -39.43 37.77 -49.99
CA LYS A 199 -38.35 36.81 -50.26
C LYS A 199 -37.09 37.54 -50.73
N TRP A 200 -35.94 36.92 -50.54
CA TRP A 200 -34.71 37.25 -51.26
C TRP A 200 -34.75 36.63 -52.65
N GLU A 201 -34.58 37.44 -53.69
CA GLU A 201 -34.62 36.99 -55.09
C GLU A 201 -33.37 37.48 -55.85
N PRO A 202 -32.91 36.75 -56.89
CA PRO A 202 -31.82 37.23 -57.74
C PRO A 202 -32.22 38.52 -58.48
N GLN A 203 -31.41 39.56 -58.34
CA GLN A 203 -31.52 40.81 -59.12
C GLN A 203 -30.14 41.27 -59.58
N ASN A 204 -30.10 42.15 -60.58
CA ASN A 204 -28.83 42.71 -61.06
C ASN A 204 -28.10 43.43 -59.91
N ASP A 205 -26.78 43.29 -59.88
CA ASP A 205 -25.89 44.06 -59.00
C ASP A 205 -25.91 45.53 -59.44
N GLU A 206 -26.91 46.29 -58.96
CA GLU A 206 -27.02 47.72 -59.21
C GLU A 206 -25.96 48.48 -58.40
N THR A 207 -24.75 48.57 -58.93
CA THR A 207 -23.80 49.58 -58.50
C THR A 207 -24.26 50.95 -59.01
N ALA A 208 -24.95 51.68 -58.13
CA ALA A 208 -25.15 53.14 -58.15
C ALA A 208 -26.15 53.74 -59.17
N ALA A 209 -27.38 53.92 -58.70
CA ALA A 209 -28.13 55.13 -59.02
C ALA A 209 -27.53 56.33 -58.25
N GLY A 210 -26.44 56.90 -58.77
CA GLY A 210 -25.88 58.15 -58.27
C GLY A 210 -24.42 58.35 -58.66
N GLY A 211 -24.15 59.22 -59.65
CA GLY A 211 -22.77 59.67 -59.88
C GLY A 211 -22.35 60.09 -61.29
N GLY A 212 -23.27 60.39 -62.20
CA GLY A 212 -22.93 61.26 -63.35
C GLY A 212 -22.79 62.71 -62.86
N GLY A 213 -21.64 63.05 -62.28
CA GLY A 213 -21.38 64.39 -61.76
C GLY A 213 -19.89 64.72 -61.87
N SER A 214 -19.60 65.77 -62.64
CA SER A 214 -18.28 66.38 -62.79
C SER A 214 -17.59 66.64 -61.45
N THR A 215 -16.28 66.37 -61.42
CA THR A 215 -15.27 66.60 -60.35
C THR A 215 -15.39 65.73 -59.09
N GLN A 216 -14.82 64.53 -59.14
CA GLN A 216 -14.30 63.87 -57.94
C GLN A 216 -13.02 64.61 -57.53
N ASN A 217 -13.01 65.24 -56.35
CA ASN A 217 -11.77 65.74 -55.77
C ASN A 217 -10.82 64.56 -55.54
N LEU A 218 -9.55 64.67 -55.97
CA LEU A 218 -8.54 63.61 -55.71
C LEU A 218 -8.36 63.36 -54.19
N PHE A 219 -8.64 64.35 -53.35
CA PHE A 219 -8.82 64.22 -51.89
C PHE A 219 -9.84 65.25 -51.38
N GLU A 220 -10.79 64.83 -50.54
CA GLU A 220 -11.86 65.71 -50.03
C GLU A 220 -11.41 66.57 -48.85
N GLY A 221 -10.50 66.06 -48.03
CA GLY A 221 -9.83 66.77 -46.95
C GLY A 221 -8.71 65.94 -46.35
N ILE A 222 -7.58 66.57 -46.03
CA ILE A 222 -6.44 65.95 -45.36
C ILE A 222 -6.21 66.71 -44.07
N THR A 223 -6.29 66.01 -42.94
CA THR A 223 -6.05 66.57 -41.60
C THR A 223 -4.74 65.97 -41.08
N ALA A 224 -3.84 66.80 -40.57
CA ALA A 224 -2.61 66.37 -39.92
C ALA A 224 -2.74 66.54 -38.39
N ASP A 225 -1.78 66.00 -37.64
CA ASP A 225 -1.72 66.17 -36.18
C ASP A 225 -1.77 67.65 -35.76
N THR A 226 -1.32 68.56 -36.63
CA THR A 226 -1.58 69.99 -36.57
C THR A 226 -1.97 70.55 -37.94
N GLY A 227 -3.20 71.06 -38.08
CA GLY A 227 -3.71 71.71 -39.29
C GLY A 227 -4.49 70.79 -40.25
N SER A 228 -5.09 71.38 -41.29
CA SER A 228 -5.83 70.67 -42.33
C SER A 228 -5.79 71.41 -43.67
N THR A 229 -6.08 70.69 -44.76
CA THR A 229 -6.27 71.24 -46.10
C THR A 229 -7.39 70.50 -46.85
N THR A 230 -8.00 71.15 -47.85
CA THR A 230 -9.05 70.60 -48.72
C THR A 230 -8.72 70.93 -50.16
N ALA A 231 -9.00 70.05 -51.11
CA ALA A 231 -8.83 70.39 -52.52
C ALA A 231 -9.78 71.55 -52.91
N SER A 232 -9.19 72.62 -53.42
CA SER A 232 -9.83 73.89 -53.82
C SER A 232 -9.93 74.06 -55.33
N ALA A 233 -9.17 73.28 -56.10
CA ALA A 233 -9.28 73.19 -57.54
C ALA A 233 -9.14 71.75 -58.04
N PRO A 234 -9.67 71.42 -59.25
CA PRO A 234 -9.58 70.08 -59.84
C PRO A 234 -8.14 69.59 -60.13
N THR A 235 -7.14 70.46 -60.06
CA THR A 235 -5.72 70.16 -60.31
C THR A 235 -4.84 70.38 -59.08
N ASP A 236 -5.41 70.41 -57.88
CA ASP A 236 -4.63 70.62 -56.65
C ASP A 236 -3.65 69.48 -56.40
N VAL A 237 -2.44 69.84 -55.94
CA VAL A 237 -1.36 68.91 -55.62
C VAL A 237 -1.09 68.94 -54.11
N LEU A 238 -1.25 67.81 -53.43
CA LEU A 238 -0.82 67.64 -52.04
C LEU A 238 0.69 67.36 -52.00
N THR A 239 1.46 68.22 -51.33
CA THR A 239 2.90 68.01 -51.10
C THR A 239 3.14 67.48 -49.68
N VAL A 240 3.82 66.34 -49.55
CA VAL A 240 4.24 65.78 -48.25
C VAL A 240 5.73 66.03 -48.05
N SER A 241 6.07 67.10 -47.34
CA SER A 241 7.46 67.49 -47.03
C SER A 241 7.94 66.85 -45.73
N GLY A 242 9.15 66.26 -45.74
CA GLY A 242 9.80 65.78 -44.51
C GLY A 242 10.15 66.93 -43.56
N GLY A 243 9.85 66.78 -42.27
CA GLY A 243 10.34 67.66 -41.20
C GLY A 243 11.80 67.34 -40.81
N THR A 244 12.29 67.93 -39.72
CA THR A 244 13.62 67.60 -39.17
C THR A 244 13.75 66.09 -38.93
N ASN A 245 14.81 65.46 -39.44
CA ASN A 245 15.09 64.01 -39.35
C ASN A 245 14.06 63.10 -40.04
N ILE A 246 13.19 63.65 -40.89
CA ILE A 246 12.29 62.87 -41.74
C ILE A 246 12.64 63.18 -43.20
N SER A 247 12.87 62.16 -44.02
CA SER A 247 12.84 62.32 -45.48
C SER A 247 11.59 61.65 -46.03
N THR A 248 10.91 62.33 -46.95
CA THR A 248 9.79 61.78 -47.71
C THR A 248 10.23 61.57 -49.16
N SER A 249 9.85 60.45 -49.76
CA SER A 249 10.14 60.16 -51.17
C SER A 249 9.00 59.36 -51.79
N ILE A 250 8.80 59.54 -53.10
CA ILE A 250 7.83 58.77 -53.89
C ILE A 250 8.60 58.10 -55.04
N ALA A 251 8.45 56.79 -55.16
CA ALA A 251 8.94 56.01 -56.30
C ALA A 251 7.81 55.10 -56.79
N GLY A 252 7.37 55.30 -58.03
CA GLY A 252 6.10 54.74 -58.50
C GLY A 252 4.93 55.26 -57.66
N ASP A 253 4.09 54.36 -57.16
CA ASP A 253 2.87 54.69 -56.40
C ASP A 253 3.04 54.57 -54.87
N THR A 254 4.27 54.43 -54.36
CA THR A 254 4.54 54.29 -52.92
C THR A 254 5.15 55.55 -52.33
N LEU A 255 4.46 56.18 -51.38
CA LEU A 255 5.04 57.19 -50.50
C LEU A 255 5.82 56.51 -49.38
N THR A 256 7.12 56.79 -49.33
CA THR A 256 8.01 56.34 -48.25
C THR A 256 8.35 57.52 -47.36
N ILE A 257 8.07 57.38 -46.07
CA ILE A 257 8.46 58.33 -45.02
C ILE A 257 9.51 57.65 -44.16
N ASN A 258 10.76 58.08 -44.27
CA ASN A 258 11.88 57.52 -43.54
C ASN A 258 12.32 58.46 -42.41
N MET A 259 12.51 57.91 -41.22
CA MET A 259 13.35 58.52 -40.20
C MET A 259 14.79 58.52 -40.72
N THR A 260 15.36 59.70 -40.91
CA THR A 260 16.76 59.89 -41.35
C THR A 260 17.69 60.29 -40.20
N GLY A 261 17.15 60.60 -39.02
CA GLY A 261 17.90 60.76 -37.78
C GLY A 261 17.89 59.51 -36.90
N THR A 262 18.72 59.49 -35.85
CA THR A 262 18.78 58.40 -34.86
C THR A 262 17.66 58.52 -33.83
N LEU A 263 16.90 57.44 -33.62
CA LEU A 263 16.06 57.23 -32.45
C LEU A 263 16.98 56.93 -31.24
N GLY A 264 16.72 57.53 -30.08
CA GLY A 264 17.51 57.28 -28.85
C GLY A 264 17.61 55.77 -28.54
N ASP A 265 18.79 55.36 -28.08
CA ASP A 265 19.35 54.01 -28.22
C ASP A 265 18.46 52.79 -27.85
N PRO A 266 18.58 51.68 -28.61
CA PRO A 266 17.89 50.39 -28.37
C PRO A 266 18.46 49.55 -27.21
N ASP A 267 19.40 50.07 -26.41
CA ASP A 267 20.10 49.28 -25.38
C ASP A 267 19.28 49.12 -24.08
N GLN A 268 18.25 48.26 -24.12
CA GLN A 268 17.77 47.59 -22.91
C GLN A 268 18.73 46.44 -22.58
N ASN A 269 19.70 46.69 -21.69
CA ASN A 269 20.44 45.62 -21.03
C ASN A 269 19.44 44.65 -20.38
N LEU A 270 19.23 43.45 -20.94
CA LEU A 270 18.26 42.47 -20.40
C LEU A 270 18.58 42.05 -18.95
N TYR A 271 19.82 42.26 -18.46
CA TYR A 271 20.16 42.23 -17.04
C TYR A 271 21.33 43.18 -16.72
N SER A 272 21.28 43.84 -15.56
CA SER A 272 22.32 44.78 -15.09
C SER A 272 23.49 44.06 -14.41
N VAL A 273 23.24 43.34 -13.32
CA VAL A 273 24.22 42.52 -12.59
C VAL A 273 23.50 41.29 -12.06
N ILE A 274 24.05 40.09 -12.28
CA ILE A 274 23.62 38.87 -11.58
C ILE A 274 24.70 38.51 -10.55
N GLY A 275 24.28 38.38 -9.29
CA GLY A 275 25.14 38.00 -8.16
C GLY A 275 25.08 36.51 -7.83
N SER A 276 26.13 36.02 -7.18
CA SER A 276 26.26 34.67 -6.62
C SER A 276 26.95 34.76 -5.25
N ASP A 277 27.00 33.64 -4.54
CA ASP A 277 27.71 33.48 -3.26
C ASP A 277 29.23 33.73 -3.36
N SER A 278 29.80 33.73 -4.57
CA SER A 278 31.24 33.85 -4.84
C SER A 278 31.63 35.03 -5.74
N GLY A 279 30.66 35.85 -6.18
CA GLY A 279 30.94 37.04 -7.01
C GLY A 279 29.75 37.50 -7.84
N ASN A 280 29.98 38.34 -8.84
CA ASN A 280 28.95 38.86 -9.74
C ASN A 280 29.41 38.92 -11.20
N LYS A 281 28.45 39.03 -12.13
CA LYS A 281 28.71 39.27 -13.55
C LYS A 281 27.83 40.39 -14.08
N THR A 282 28.47 41.42 -14.62
CA THR A 282 27.84 42.52 -15.37
C THR A 282 27.81 42.17 -16.86
N ALA A 283 26.73 42.54 -17.55
CA ALA A 283 26.64 42.42 -19.01
C ALA A 283 27.72 43.29 -19.68
N GLY A 284 28.50 42.71 -20.58
CA GLY A 284 29.61 43.40 -21.27
C GLY A 284 29.36 43.69 -22.75
N SER A 285 28.24 43.20 -23.29
CA SER A 285 27.78 43.41 -24.67
C SER A 285 26.29 43.09 -24.78
N ALA A 286 25.68 43.50 -25.88
CA ALA A 286 24.29 43.18 -26.23
C ALA A 286 23.98 41.68 -26.36
N THR A 287 24.99 40.80 -26.41
CA THR A 287 24.84 39.34 -26.58
C THR A 287 25.52 38.54 -25.46
N SER A 288 25.73 39.13 -24.29
CA SER A 288 26.40 38.45 -23.18
C SER A 288 25.63 37.20 -22.73
N THR A 289 26.29 36.05 -22.62
CA THR A 289 25.70 34.78 -22.15
C THR A 289 26.16 34.45 -20.72
N ILE A 290 25.28 33.84 -19.93
CA ILE A 290 25.60 33.28 -18.61
C ILE A 290 25.38 31.76 -18.68
N ASN A 291 26.43 31.00 -18.38
CA ASN A 291 26.37 29.54 -18.35
C ASN A 291 26.20 29.08 -16.89
N PHE A 292 25.19 28.25 -16.63
CA PHE A 292 25.03 27.56 -15.35
C PHE A 292 25.74 26.20 -15.46
N VAL A 293 26.96 26.10 -14.90
CA VAL A 293 27.77 24.88 -14.96
C VAL A 293 27.68 24.16 -13.62
N GLY A 294 27.19 22.92 -13.63
CA GLY A 294 27.20 22.07 -12.45
C GLY A 294 28.64 21.77 -11.98
N GLY A 295 28.92 21.96 -10.70
CA GLY A 295 30.18 21.53 -10.08
C GLY A 295 30.25 20.01 -9.91
N THR A 296 31.32 19.49 -9.32
CA THR A 296 31.43 18.05 -9.02
C THR A 296 30.22 17.59 -8.21
N GLY A 297 29.41 16.70 -8.80
CA GLY A 297 28.23 16.14 -8.15
C GLY A 297 26.90 16.81 -8.45
N ILE A 298 26.91 17.93 -9.18
CA ILE A 298 25.72 18.64 -9.62
C ILE A 298 25.66 18.61 -11.14
N SER A 299 24.54 18.21 -11.73
CA SER A 299 24.25 18.52 -13.14
C SER A 299 23.27 19.67 -13.26
N THR A 300 23.43 20.42 -14.33
CA THR A 300 22.52 21.48 -14.75
C THR A 300 22.03 21.13 -16.14
N ALA A 301 20.71 21.12 -16.34
CA ALA A 301 20.09 20.81 -17.62
C ALA A 301 18.98 21.82 -17.91
N ILE A 302 18.92 22.29 -19.15
CA ILE A 302 17.81 23.12 -19.64
C ILE A 302 17.01 22.26 -20.62
N SER A 303 15.72 22.12 -20.35
CA SER A 303 14.77 21.44 -21.24
C SER A 303 13.53 22.30 -21.37
N GLY A 304 13.33 22.90 -22.55
CA GLY A 304 12.32 23.94 -22.73
C GLY A 304 12.70 25.22 -21.97
N ASP A 305 11.74 25.77 -21.22
CA ASP A 305 11.91 27.03 -20.47
C ASP A 305 12.42 26.83 -19.03
N ASP A 306 12.56 25.58 -18.57
CA ASP A 306 12.96 25.25 -17.21
C ASP A 306 14.45 24.93 -17.10
N LEU A 307 15.13 25.58 -16.13
CA LEU A 307 16.45 25.16 -15.65
C LEU A 307 16.27 24.15 -14.52
N THR A 308 16.68 22.91 -14.76
CA THR A 308 16.75 21.86 -13.74
C THR A 308 18.18 21.75 -13.20
N ILE A 309 18.32 21.75 -11.87
CA ILE A 309 19.57 21.51 -11.18
C ILE A 309 19.41 20.23 -10.36
N THR A 310 20.24 19.23 -10.64
CA THR A 310 20.16 17.90 -10.01
C THR A 310 21.42 17.62 -9.21
N ASN A 311 21.27 17.07 -8.00
CA ASN A 311 22.38 16.48 -7.26
C ASN A 311 22.59 15.04 -7.75
N ASP A 312 23.59 14.83 -8.59
CA ASP A 312 23.89 13.54 -9.19
C ASP A 312 24.76 12.67 -8.27
N SER A 313 25.69 13.26 -7.51
CA SER A 313 26.53 12.51 -6.56
C SER A 313 27.41 13.36 -5.64
N PRO A 314 27.54 13.03 -4.34
CA PRO A 314 26.80 11.99 -3.65
C PRO A 314 25.40 12.50 -3.26
N ASN A 315 24.38 11.72 -3.60
CA ASN A 315 23.13 11.73 -2.85
C ASN A 315 23.42 11.02 -1.52
N VAL A 316 24.05 11.75 -0.59
CA VAL A 316 24.49 11.19 0.69
C VAL A 316 23.30 10.62 1.45
N VAL A 317 23.15 9.30 1.40
CA VAL A 317 22.51 8.58 2.49
C VAL A 317 23.40 8.82 3.70
N GLN A 318 22.92 9.59 4.67
CA GLN A 318 23.62 9.83 5.93
C GLN A 318 23.89 8.47 6.58
N GLU A 319 25.14 8.23 6.95
CA GLU A 319 25.50 7.01 7.66
C GLU A 319 24.63 6.86 8.92
N VAL A 320 24.01 5.68 9.07
CA VAL A 320 23.06 5.42 10.17
C VAL A 320 23.79 5.30 11.51
N PHE A 321 25.08 4.95 11.52
CA PHE A 321 25.98 5.06 12.67
C PHE A 321 27.43 5.36 12.23
N ARG A 322 28.11 6.30 12.89
CA ARG A 322 29.48 6.75 12.51
C ARG A 322 30.56 5.85 13.11
N THR A 323 30.77 5.92 14.43
CA THR A 323 31.69 5.04 15.16
C THR A 323 31.05 4.70 16.49
N ILE A 324 31.04 3.41 16.83
CA ILE A 324 30.55 2.91 18.12
C ILE A 324 31.74 2.34 18.87
N THR A 325 31.92 2.78 20.10
CA THR A 325 32.99 2.32 21.00
C THR A 325 32.39 1.38 22.03
N GLY A 326 32.90 0.16 22.10
CA GLY A 326 32.61 -0.77 23.19
C GLY A 326 33.68 -0.70 24.28
N ASP A 327 33.45 -1.39 25.39
CA ASP A 327 34.44 -1.50 26.49
C ASP A 327 35.77 -2.13 26.03
N SER A 328 35.72 -2.92 24.94
CA SER A 328 36.89 -3.36 24.19
C SER A 328 36.72 -3.12 22.69
N GLY A 329 37.38 -2.10 22.15
CA GLY A 329 37.47 -1.83 20.72
C GLY A 329 36.39 -0.89 20.16
N THR A 330 36.48 -0.65 18.85
CA THR A 330 35.58 0.24 18.10
C THR A 330 35.16 -0.41 16.78
N THR A 331 34.01 -0.01 16.26
CA THR A 331 33.58 -0.32 14.89
C THR A 331 33.06 0.93 14.20
N THR A 332 33.33 1.07 12.91
CA THR A 332 32.92 2.19 12.06
C THR A 332 32.20 1.61 10.85
N ALA A 333 31.07 2.20 10.45
CA ALA A 333 30.34 1.76 9.27
C ALA A 333 31.25 1.87 8.03
N ALA A 334 31.38 0.79 7.26
CA ALA A 334 32.21 0.78 6.05
C ALA A 334 31.42 1.20 4.81
N LEU A 335 30.10 1.06 4.85
CA LEU A 335 29.16 1.36 3.77
C LEU A 335 27.89 1.98 4.37
N ALA A 336 27.15 2.74 3.56
CA ALA A 336 25.86 3.31 3.96
C ALA A 336 24.79 2.26 4.31
N THR A 337 25.03 0.99 3.97
CA THR A 337 24.16 -0.16 4.30
C THR A 337 24.77 -1.10 5.34
N SER A 338 25.84 -0.69 6.03
CA SER A 338 26.44 -1.51 7.08
C SER A 338 25.42 -1.79 8.19
N THR A 339 25.39 -3.02 8.69
CA THR A 339 24.59 -3.45 9.84
C THR A 339 25.47 -3.54 11.09
N LEU A 340 24.90 -3.26 12.26
CA LEU A 340 25.53 -3.47 13.57
C LEU A 340 24.78 -4.56 14.31
N ASP A 341 25.43 -5.71 14.52
CA ASP A 341 24.88 -6.78 15.34
C ASP A 341 25.27 -6.58 16.80
N ILE A 342 24.29 -6.55 17.70
CA ILE A 342 24.51 -6.48 19.15
C ILE A 342 24.27 -7.88 19.74
N ALA A 343 25.34 -8.67 19.84
CA ALA A 343 25.30 -10.03 20.37
C ALA A 343 25.31 -10.06 21.91
N GLY A 344 24.52 -10.94 22.51
CA GLY A 344 24.59 -11.24 23.95
C GLY A 344 25.88 -11.97 24.31
N GLY A 345 26.56 -11.50 25.37
CA GLY A 345 27.76 -12.16 25.91
C GLY A 345 27.43 -13.34 26.83
N THR A 346 28.45 -13.97 27.42
CA THR A 346 28.25 -15.03 28.41
C THR A 346 27.46 -14.51 29.62
N GLY A 347 26.27 -15.06 29.87
CA GLY A 347 25.38 -14.65 30.96
C GLY A 347 24.50 -13.44 30.64
N ALA A 348 24.41 -13.03 29.37
CA ALA A 348 23.47 -12.01 28.94
C ALA A 348 22.87 -12.31 27.57
N THR A 349 21.56 -12.14 27.44
CA THR A 349 20.84 -12.25 26.17
C THR A 349 20.40 -10.88 25.68
N THR A 350 20.46 -10.66 24.36
CA THR A 350 20.04 -9.42 23.71
C THR A 350 18.89 -9.70 22.74
N ALA A 351 17.90 -8.81 22.72
CA ALA A 351 16.77 -8.86 21.78
C ALA A 351 16.45 -7.45 21.28
N ALA A 352 16.33 -7.30 19.96
CA ALA A 352 15.92 -6.04 19.33
C ALA A 352 14.59 -6.24 18.60
N THR A 353 13.58 -5.42 18.91
CA THR A 353 12.29 -5.44 18.20
C THR A 353 11.75 -4.02 18.07
N ALA A 354 11.33 -3.67 16.85
CA ALA A 354 10.90 -2.33 16.45
C ALA A 354 11.94 -1.24 16.80
N ASN A 355 11.83 -0.65 17.98
CA ASN A 355 12.64 0.49 18.45
C ASN A 355 13.19 0.28 19.88
N THR A 356 13.22 -0.96 20.39
CA THR A 356 13.72 -1.26 21.73
C THR A 356 14.76 -2.37 21.65
N LEU A 357 15.93 -2.11 22.23
CA LEU A 357 16.94 -3.11 22.56
C LEU A 357 16.75 -3.51 24.03
N THR A 358 16.47 -4.78 24.26
CA THR A 358 16.42 -5.37 25.60
C THR A 358 17.69 -6.17 25.84
N VAL A 359 18.33 -5.95 26.98
CA VAL A 359 19.49 -6.71 27.44
C VAL A 359 19.12 -7.35 28.78
N ASN A 360 19.05 -8.68 28.80
CA ASN A 360 18.72 -9.45 30.00
C ASN A 360 20.00 -10.07 30.56
N VAL A 361 20.14 -10.04 31.89
CA VAL A 361 21.19 -10.81 32.58
C VAL A 361 20.60 -12.17 32.91
N ASP A 362 21.23 -13.23 32.39
CA ASP A 362 20.84 -14.61 32.67
C ASP A 362 21.36 -14.96 34.07
N ASN A 363 20.56 -14.68 35.11
CA ASN A 363 20.94 -14.98 36.50
C ASN A 363 21.03 -16.50 36.71
N PRO A 364 22.21 -17.06 37.03
CA PRO A 364 22.38 -18.51 37.18
C PRO A 364 21.91 -19.04 38.55
N LEU A 365 21.45 -18.16 39.45
CA LEU A 365 20.93 -18.52 40.76
C LEU A 365 19.41 -18.78 40.71
N PRO A 366 18.87 -19.66 41.58
CA PRO A 366 17.43 -19.92 41.67
C PRO A 366 16.60 -18.64 41.77
N SER A 367 15.63 -18.48 40.88
CA SER A 367 14.78 -17.27 40.82
C SER A 367 13.80 -17.15 41.99
N ASP A 368 13.59 -18.24 42.73
CA ASP A 368 12.72 -18.34 43.91
C ASP A 368 13.50 -18.34 45.24
N ALA A 369 14.77 -17.93 45.22
CA ALA A 369 15.58 -17.79 46.43
C ALA A 369 14.98 -16.75 47.39
N VAL A 370 14.89 -17.10 48.67
CA VAL A 370 14.42 -16.19 49.73
C VAL A 370 15.54 -15.92 50.74
N ARG A 371 15.24 -15.06 51.73
CA ARG A 371 16.22 -14.69 52.76
C ARG A 371 16.71 -15.92 53.52
N HIS A 372 18.04 -16.00 53.66
CA HIS A 372 18.80 -17.07 54.35
C HIS A 372 19.00 -18.37 53.56
N ASP A 373 18.52 -18.45 52.32
CA ASP A 373 18.89 -19.56 51.44
C ASP A 373 20.37 -19.46 51.05
N ASN A 374 20.96 -20.62 50.83
CA ASN A 374 22.30 -20.83 50.34
C ASN A 374 22.21 -21.55 48.98
N ALA A 375 23.30 -21.53 48.22
CA ALA A 375 23.37 -22.17 46.91
C ALA A 375 24.43 -23.27 46.92
N ILE A 376 24.11 -24.40 46.29
CA ILE A 376 25.05 -25.47 46.02
C ILE A 376 24.91 -25.88 44.56
N PHE A 377 26.02 -26.09 43.86
CA PHE A 377 25.97 -26.50 42.45
C PHE A 377 25.72 -28.00 42.38
N ASN A 378 24.67 -28.40 41.67
CA ASN A 378 24.21 -29.79 41.61
C ASN A 378 24.85 -30.62 40.49
N GLY A 379 25.70 -29.97 39.67
CA GLY A 379 26.32 -30.53 38.47
C GLY A 379 25.78 -29.95 37.17
N SER A 380 24.64 -29.25 37.21
CA SER A 380 24.03 -28.60 36.03
C SER A 380 23.55 -27.19 36.33
N GLU A 381 23.00 -26.96 37.52
CA GLU A 381 22.52 -25.64 37.97
C GLU A 381 22.85 -25.42 39.44
N TRP A 382 22.74 -24.17 39.88
CA TRP A 382 22.75 -23.86 41.30
C TRP A 382 21.38 -24.21 41.88
N GLU A 383 21.35 -25.09 42.87
CA GLU A 383 20.13 -25.41 43.62
C GLU A 383 20.12 -24.70 44.98
N LYS A 384 18.91 -24.49 45.49
CA LYS A 384 18.65 -23.78 46.73
C LYS A 384 18.68 -24.72 47.93
N VAL A 385 19.37 -24.34 48.99
CA VAL A 385 19.45 -25.09 50.26
C VAL A 385 19.32 -24.16 51.46
N THR A 386 18.60 -24.59 52.49
CA THR A 386 18.11 -23.72 53.58
C THR A 386 19.14 -23.39 54.67
N THR A 387 20.33 -24.00 54.62
CA THR A 387 21.42 -23.77 55.58
C THR A 387 22.76 -23.73 54.83
N PRO A 388 23.87 -23.30 55.48
CA PRO A 388 25.20 -23.51 54.91
C PRO A 388 25.37 -24.96 54.47
N SER A 389 25.93 -25.16 53.27
CA SER A 389 25.90 -26.45 52.60
C SER A 389 27.24 -26.90 52.06
N ILE A 390 27.43 -28.22 52.00
CA ILE A 390 28.63 -28.86 51.47
C ILE A 390 28.21 -30.04 50.58
N GLY A 391 28.73 -30.09 49.36
CA GLY A 391 28.55 -31.21 48.44
C GLY A 391 29.57 -32.31 48.66
N LEU A 392 29.09 -33.55 48.69
CA LEU A 392 29.88 -34.77 48.80
C LEU A 392 29.48 -35.72 47.69
N TYR A 393 30.40 -35.99 46.77
CA TYR A 393 30.18 -36.88 45.64
C TYR A 393 30.71 -38.28 45.94
N PHE A 394 29.80 -39.24 46.04
CA PHE A 394 30.11 -40.63 46.37
C PHE A 394 30.27 -41.46 45.10
N THR A 395 31.39 -42.18 45.04
CA THR A 395 31.72 -43.23 44.08
C THR A 395 32.06 -44.51 44.85
N ALA A 396 32.37 -45.60 44.15
CA ALA A 396 32.73 -46.87 44.77
C ALA A 396 34.05 -47.42 44.22
N ASN A 397 34.83 -48.05 45.08
CA ASN A 397 35.94 -48.92 44.70
C ASN A 397 35.46 -50.37 44.73
N GLY A 398 34.80 -50.79 43.65
CA GLY A 398 34.10 -52.08 43.59
C GLY A 398 33.02 -52.19 44.67
N ASP A 399 32.88 -53.37 45.27
CA ASP A 399 32.00 -53.66 46.41
C ASP A 399 32.71 -53.56 47.77
N ALA A 400 33.97 -53.11 47.78
CA ALA A 400 34.83 -53.10 48.95
C ALA A 400 34.73 -51.80 49.76
N ALA A 401 34.58 -50.64 49.10
CA ALA A 401 34.55 -49.34 49.78
C ALA A 401 33.84 -48.24 48.99
N TYR A 402 33.29 -47.24 49.69
CA TYR A 402 32.96 -45.95 49.11
C TYR A 402 34.20 -45.06 48.99
N ARG A 403 34.22 -44.22 47.95
CA ARG A 403 35.15 -43.10 47.79
C ARG A 403 34.37 -41.81 47.68
N VAL A 404 34.84 -40.76 48.34
CA VAL A 404 34.08 -39.51 48.48
C VAL A 404 34.94 -38.33 48.08
N ALA A 405 34.44 -37.52 47.16
CA ALA A 405 35.04 -36.26 46.75
C ALA A 405 34.20 -35.07 47.28
N GLY A 406 34.83 -33.92 47.51
CA GLY A 406 34.17 -32.74 48.06
C GLY A 406 34.34 -32.59 49.58
N GLY A 407 33.97 -31.42 50.12
CA GLY A 407 34.08 -31.13 51.56
C GLY A 407 35.49 -31.24 52.17
N GLY A 408 36.54 -31.21 51.35
CA GLY A 408 37.94 -31.38 51.77
C GLY A 408 38.40 -32.84 51.93
N VAL A 409 37.58 -33.82 51.52
CA VAL A 409 37.94 -35.24 51.54
C VAL A 409 38.84 -35.60 50.35
N ASN A 410 39.85 -36.45 50.57
CA ASN A 410 40.67 -37.02 49.50
C ASN A 410 39.89 -38.13 48.79
N ASP A 411 39.63 -37.94 47.50
CA ASP A 411 38.78 -38.78 46.64
C ASP A 411 39.32 -40.19 46.37
N SER A 412 40.59 -40.46 46.69
CA SER A 412 41.22 -41.78 46.58
C SER A 412 41.17 -42.60 47.87
N THR A 413 40.75 -42.01 48.99
CA THR A 413 40.67 -42.71 50.27
C THR A 413 39.44 -43.61 50.29
N ASP A 414 39.63 -44.88 50.64
CA ASP A 414 38.54 -45.84 50.82
C ASP A 414 37.89 -45.64 52.20
N ASN A 415 36.56 -45.52 52.22
CA ASN A 415 35.72 -45.31 53.41
C ASN A 415 36.24 -44.20 54.36
N PRO A 416 36.54 -42.98 53.87
CA PRO A 416 37.11 -41.91 54.68
C PRO A 416 36.21 -41.51 55.86
N THR A 417 36.82 -41.07 56.97
CA THR A 417 36.05 -40.36 57.99
C THR A 417 35.73 -38.95 57.49
N ILE A 418 34.45 -38.58 57.48
CA ILE A 418 33.98 -37.26 57.09
C ILE A 418 33.55 -36.52 58.34
N TYR A 419 34.02 -35.29 58.50
CA TYR A 419 33.63 -34.42 59.60
C TYR A 419 32.48 -33.52 59.15
N ILE A 420 31.38 -33.56 59.89
CA ILE A 420 30.16 -32.84 59.55
C ILE A 420 29.76 -31.86 60.66
N TYR A 421 29.42 -30.63 60.30
CA TYR A 421 29.11 -29.56 61.24
C TYR A 421 27.62 -29.51 61.56
N ARG A 422 27.28 -29.27 62.83
CA ARG A 422 25.88 -29.00 63.20
C ARG A 422 25.32 -27.78 62.47
N GLY A 423 24.08 -27.90 62.01
CA GLY A 423 23.37 -26.85 61.26
C GLY A 423 23.79 -26.72 59.80
N PHE A 424 24.69 -27.56 59.31
CA PHE A 424 25.04 -27.62 57.88
C PHE A 424 24.21 -28.69 57.19
N THR A 425 23.91 -28.45 55.91
CA THR A 425 23.25 -29.41 55.03
C THR A 425 24.28 -30.02 54.10
N TYR A 426 24.44 -31.34 54.19
CA TYR A 426 25.31 -32.08 53.29
C TYR A 426 24.48 -32.64 52.16
N ARG A 427 24.88 -32.36 50.91
CA ARG A 427 24.33 -33.01 49.72
C ARG A 427 25.20 -34.20 49.39
N LEU A 428 24.69 -35.41 49.60
CA LEU A 428 25.36 -36.66 49.33
C LEU A 428 24.91 -37.16 47.96
N ASP A 429 25.77 -37.00 46.97
CA ASP A 429 25.51 -37.38 45.59
C ASP A 429 25.98 -38.81 45.33
N ASN A 430 25.05 -39.75 45.37
CA ASN A 430 25.38 -41.15 45.11
C ASN A 430 25.43 -41.45 43.61
N SER A 431 26.62 -41.37 43.01
CA SER A 431 26.82 -41.77 41.60
C SER A 431 26.74 -43.27 41.36
N THR A 432 26.79 -44.07 42.43
CA THR A 432 26.80 -45.54 42.34
C THR A 432 25.40 -46.14 42.21
N GLY A 433 24.36 -45.33 42.45
CA GLY A 433 22.97 -45.70 42.21
C GLY A 433 22.48 -46.90 43.03
N ASN A 434 21.72 -47.78 42.36
CA ASN A 434 21.17 -49.00 42.96
C ASN A 434 22.24 -50.04 43.33
N ALA A 435 23.45 -49.96 42.76
CA ALA A 435 24.52 -50.91 43.02
C ALA A 435 25.13 -50.73 44.41
N HIS A 436 25.16 -49.51 44.94
CA HIS A 436 25.61 -49.26 46.31
C HIS A 436 24.79 -48.14 46.98
N PRO A 437 23.57 -48.43 47.48
CA PRO A 437 22.73 -47.42 48.14
C PRO A 437 23.33 -46.95 49.48
N ILE A 438 23.41 -45.64 49.70
CA ILE A 438 24.01 -45.03 50.90
C ILE A 438 22.94 -44.85 51.98
N ALA A 439 23.05 -45.62 53.06
CA ALA A 439 22.26 -45.44 54.27
C ALA A 439 23.08 -44.76 55.36
N LEU A 440 22.56 -43.67 55.92
CA LEU A 440 23.08 -43.07 57.15
C LEU A 440 22.56 -43.87 58.35
N ARG A 441 23.44 -44.35 59.21
CA ARG A 441 23.09 -45.22 60.35
C ARG A 441 23.80 -44.78 61.62
N GLN A 442 23.17 -45.04 62.76
CA GLN A 442 23.72 -44.69 64.08
C GLN A 442 25.00 -45.48 64.41
N SER A 443 25.12 -46.69 63.86
CA SER A 443 26.32 -47.54 63.91
C SER A 443 26.29 -48.51 62.73
N ALA A 444 27.42 -49.18 62.43
CA ALA A 444 27.48 -50.17 61.36
C ALA A 444 26.46 -51.31 61.59
N GLY A 445 25.54 -51.50 60.64
CA GLY A 445 24.40 -52.44 60.74
C GLY A 445 23.27 -51.99 61.68
N GLY A 446 23.40 -50.85 62.35
CA GLY A 446 22.42 -50.31 63.30
C GLY A 446 21.25 -49.57 62.64
N SER A 447 20.40 -48.97 63.47
CA SER A 447 19.24 -48.19 63.02
C SER A 447 19.62 -47.01 62.12
N ALA A 448 18.74 -46.65 61.19
CA ALA A 448 18.93 -45.49 60.33
C ALA A 448 18.97 -44.18 61.14
N VAL A 449 19.71 -43.20 60.62
CA VAL A 449 19.55 -41.79 60.98
C VAL A 449 18.41 -41.25 60.13
N THR A 450 17.37 -40.71 60.77
CA THR A 450 16.18 -40.19 60.09
C THR A 450 15.98 -38.69 60.31
N ASP A 451 16.42 -38.16 61.44
CA ASP A 451 16.31 -36.72 61.73
C ASP A 451 17.26 -35.93 60.81
N GLY A 452 16.73 -34.89 60.17
CA GLY A 452 17.46 -34.07 59.20
C GLY A 452 17.81 -34.76 57.87
N VAL A 453 17.41 -36.02 57.65
CA VAL A 453 17.69 -36.76 56.41
C VAL A 453 16.51 -36.70 55.45
N SER A 454 16.78 -36.37 54.18
CA SER A 454 15.78 -36.39 53.10
C SER A 454 16.42 -36.83 51.77
N GLY A 455 15.62 -37.04 50.73
CA GLY A 455 16.09 -37.54 49.43
C GLY A 455 16.15 -39.06 49.34
N ALA A 456 17.02 -39.59 48.48
CA ALA A 456 17.07 -41.02 48.14
C ALA A 456 18.47 -41.62 48.33
N GLN A 457 18.55 -42.80 48.96
CA GLN A 457 19.81 -43.54 49.18
C GLN A 457 20.53 -43.93 47.88
N ASN A 458 19.77 -44.08 46.79
CA ASN A 458 20.24 -44.53 45.48
C ASN A 458 20.49 -43.36 44.51
N GLY A 459 20.49 -42.13 45.03
CA GLY A 459 20.68 -40.92 44.24
C GLY A 459 21.20 -39.80 45.13
N VAL A 460 20.49 -38.67 45.18
CA VAL A 460 20.88 -37.56 46.04
C VAL A 460 20.18 -37.67 47.39
N GLN A 461 20.94 -37.62 48.47
CA GLN A 461 20.42 -37.54 49.83
C GLN A 461 20.91 -36.25 50.49
N TYR A 462 20.05 -35.57 51.22
CA TYR A 462 20.43 -34.42 52.02
C TYR A 462 20.45 -34.81 53.48
N TYR A 463 21.49 -34.39 54.18
CA TYR A 463 21.55 -34.50 55.63
C TYR A 463 21.83 -33.14 56.26
N THR A 464 20.79 -32.51 56.80
CA THR A 464 20.91 -31.34 57.66
C THR A 464 21.21 -31.80 59.08
N VAL A 465 22.44 -31.61 59.54
CA VAL A 465 22.85 -32.10 60.85
C VAL A 465 22.12 -31.30 61.94
N PRO A 466 21.26 -31.91 62.77
CA PRO A 466 20.51 -31.16 63.77
C PRO A 466 21.45 -30.54 64.81
N GLN A 467 21.14 -29.31 65.25
CA GLN A 467 21.90 -28.63 66.32
C GLN A 467 21.83 -29.38 67.67
N SER A 468 20.82 -30.23 67.85
CA SER A 468 20.62 -31.06 69.03
C SER A 468 21.56 -32.27 69.13
N VAL A 469 22.25 -32.65 68.05
CA VAL A 469 23.19 -33.79 68.07
C VAL A 469 24.46 -33.41 68.85
N ALA A 470 24.91 -34.28 69.77
CA ALA A 470 26.10 -34.00 70.56
C ALA A 470 27.38 -33.96 69.69
N ALA A 471 28.31 -33.03 69.98
CA ALA A 471 29.63 -33.02 69.34
C ALA A 471 30.37 -34.33 69.65
N GLY A 472 31.12 -34.83 68.67
CA GLY A 472 31.81 -36.11 68.77
C GLY A 472 30.91 -37.32 68.54
N THR A 473 29.61 -37.13 68.26
CA THR A 473 28.74 -38.25 67.83
C THR A 473 29.24 -38.77 66.48
N THR A 474 29.57 -40.05 66.40
CA THR A 474 29.96 -40.70 65.15
C THR A 474 28.82 -41.57 64.65
N TYR A 475 28.26 -41.19 63.51
CA TYR A 475 27.39 -42.02 62.69
C TYR A 475 28.20 -42.70 61.59
N VAL A 476 27.57 -43.54 60.78
CA VAL A 476 28.20 -44.13 59.60
C VAL A 476 27.38 -43.86 58.35
N TYR A 477 28.07 -43.69 57.23
CA TYR A 477 27.47 -43.89 55.91
C TYR A 477 27.82 -45.33 55.49
N GLN A 478 26.80 -46.12 55.17
CA GLN A 478 26.97 -47.55 54.93
C GLN A 478 26.16 -48.01 53.72
N CYS A 479 26.74 -48.88 52.91
CA CYS A 479 26.02 -49.52 51.83
C CYS A 479 25.00 -50.50 52.40
N THR A 480 23.75 -50.44 51.94
CA THR A 480 22.73 -51.39 52.40
C THR A 480 22.94 -52.81 51.89
N MET A 481 23.80 -53.01 50.88
CA MET A 481 24.04 -54.31 50.24
C MET A 481 25.42 -54.89 50.55
N HIS A 482 26.42 -54.04 50.79
CA HIS A 482 27.81 -54.46 50.98
C HIS A 482 28.33 -53.98 52.33
N SER A 483 28.47 -54.89 53.30
CA SER A 483 28.82 -54.53 54.68
C SER A 483 30.21 -53.91 54.84
N ALA A 484 31.12 -54.16 53.89
CA ALA A 484 32.47 -53.60 53.87
C ALA A 484 32.52 -52.12 53.46
N MET A 485 31.49 -51.62 52.77
CA MET A 485 31.38 -50.22 52.36
C MET A 485 30.77 -49.38 53.49
N VAL A 486 31.59 -49.07 54.48
CA VAL A 486 31.17 -48.31 55.66
C VAL A 486 32.26 -47.34 56.07
N GLY A 487 31.92 -46.06 56.15
CA GLY A 487 32.82 -45.03 56.69
C GLY A 487 32.11 -44.16 57.73
N ASN A 488 32.91 -43.43 58.50
CA ASN A 488 32.43 -42.66 59.64
C ASN A 488 31.98 -41.25 59.23
N LEU A 489 30.88 -40.79 59.81
CA LEU A 489 30.46 -39.39 59.86
C LEU A 489 30.61 -38.88 61.29
N THR A 490 31.63 -38.07 61.55
CA THR A 490 31.88 -37.50 62.88
C THR A 490 31.29 -36.10 62.96
N VAL A 491 30.31 -35.92 63.84
CA VAL A 491 29.67 -34.62 64.08
C VAL A 491 30.60 -33.73 64.90
N VAL A 492 30.89 -32.52 64.43
CA VAL A 492 31.74 -31.51 65.09
C VAL A 492 30.97 -30.26 65.49
#